data_AF-A0AAP4KAM6-F1
#
_entry.id   AF-A0AAP4KAM6-F1
#
_cell.length_a   1.000
_cell.length_b   1.000
_cell.length_c   1.000
_cell.angle_alpha   90.00
_cell.angle_beta   90.00
_cell.angle_gamma   90.00
#
_symmetry.space_group_name_H-M   'P 1'
#
loop_
_entity.id
_entity.type
_entity.pdbx_description
1 polymer ?
#
loop_
_entity_poly.entity_id
_entity_poly.type
_entity_poly.pdbx_seq_one_letter_code
_entity_poly.pdbx_strand_id
1 'polypeptide(L)'
;MSTEPWAYQAEATAQPHVVATLAPNRWAINHMDLHVDNTGNAAAYDISVKFDPPLENSDVRANKGVPFERIGVLKPGQNQQSYLCAFEKIHAQSYEVTVTWKRRFGDSAVETNRYTLDMAGHKDVSRLGQEPIVQLADSLKKMQEDLRGLARGTKRLQIDQFDQSDRDQERARIRERYAQIEAEEALEKAEGEQGRASTDSSPEA
;
A
#
# COMPACT_ATOMS: atom_id res chain seq x y z
N MET A 1 53.45 19.01 0.30
CA MET A 1 52.03 18.69 0.53
C MET A 1 51.96 17.22 0.88
N SER A 2 51.81 16.89 2.16
CA SER A 2 51.75 15.51 2.67
C SER A 2 50.35 14.98 2.40
N THR A 3 50.22 14.06 1.45
CA THR A 3 48.99 13.28 1.25
C THR A 3 48.97 12.17 2.28
N GLU A 4 48.06 12.25 3.23
CA GLU A 4 47.97 11.28 4.32
C GLU A 4 47.62 9.88 3.77
N PRO A 5 48.29 8.81 4.23
CA PRO A 5 48.20 7.46 3.64
C PRO A 5 46.81 6.83 3.73
N TRP A 6 45.95 7.28 4.65
CA TRP A 6 44.58 6.78 4.79
C TRP A 6 43.64 7.32 3.69
N ALA A 7 43.90 8.51 3.14
CA ALA A 7 43.10 9.08 2.05
C ALA A 7 43.26 8.25 0.76
N TYR A 8 44.46 7.70 0.52
CA TYR A 8 44.72 6.78 -0.59
C TYR A 8 43.96 5.46 -0.45
N GLN A 9 43.85 4.92 0.78
CA GLN A 9 43.07 3.69 1.03
C GLN A 9 41.56 3.90 0.88
N ALA A 10 41.03 5.04 1.32
CA ALA A 10 39.63 5.39 1.13
C ALA A 10 39.28 5.53 -0.37
N GLU A 11 40.13 6.17 -1.17
CA GLU A 11 39.95 6.27 -2.62
C GLU A 11 40.13 4.92 -3.34
N ALA A 12 41.02 4.05 -2.88
CA ALA A 12 41.22 2.72 -3.45
C ALA A 12 40.02 1.78 -3.26
N THR A 13 39.19 2.04 -2.23
CA THR A 13 38.02 1.22 -1.88
C THR A 13 36.72 1.79 -2.48
N ALA A 14 36.75 3.01 -2.99
CA ALA A 14 35.62 3.69 -3.61
C ALA A 14 35.36 3.16 -5.03
N GLN A 15 34.30 2.37 -5.19
CA GLN A 15 33.88 1.76 -6.44
C GLN A 15 32.41 2.09 -6.73
N PRO A 16 32.14 3.01 -7.66
CA PRO A 16 30.80 3.19 -8.18
C PRO A 16 30.41 1.96 -9.00
N HIS A 17 29.13 1.60 -8.97
CA HIS A 17 28.62 0.49 -9.78
C HIS A 17 27.18 0.79 -10.19
N VAL A 18 27.01 1.21 -11.45
CA VAL A 18 25.72 1.62 -11.98
C VAL A 18 25.08 0.48 -12.77
N VAL A 19 23.79 0.26 -12.51
CA VAL A 19 22.99 -0.76 -13.17
C VAL A 19 21.67 -0.13 -13.61
N ALA A 20 21.28 -0.38 -14.85
CA ALA A 20 19.96 -0.07 -15.38
C ALA A 20 19.09 -1.34 -15.45
N THR A 21 17.87 -1.28 -14.93
CA THR A 21 16.93 -2.40 -14.89
C THR A 21 15.54 -1.98 -15.38
N LEU A 22 14.78 -2.94 -15.87
CA LEU A 22 13.37 -2.76 -16.20
C LEU A 22 12.53 -3.45 -15.13
N ALA A 23 11.67 -2.69 -14.47
CA ALA A 23 10.85 -3.20 -13.38
C ALA A 23 9.35 -2.96 -13.68
N PRO A 24 8.46 -3.87 -13.25
CA PRO A 24 7.02 -3.62 -13.32
C PRO A 24 6.65 -2.38 -12.51
N ASN A 25 5.79 -1.55 -13.09
CA ASN A 25 5.30 -0.34 -12.46
C ASN A 25 4.44 -0.69 -11.23
N ARG A 26 4.57 0.11 -10.17
CA ARG A 26 3.89 -0.14 -8.88
C ARG A 26 2.36 -0.06 -8.97
N TRP A 27 1.82 0.75 -9.88
CA TRP A 27 0.37 0.93 -10.05
C TRP A 27 -0.23 -0.05 -11.06
N ALA A 28 0.55 -0.52 -12.03
CA ALA A 28 0.06 -1.43 -13.07
C ALA A 28 1.15 -2.41 -13.53
N ILE A 29 0.92 -3.70 -13.30
CA ILE A 29 1.91 -4.77 -13.56
C ILE A 29 2.27 -4.92 -15.05
N ASN A 30 1.34 -4.56 -15.95
CA ASN A 30 1.54 -4.62 -17.39
C ASN A 30 2.33 -3.41 -17.94
N HIS A 31 2.76 -2.51 -17.07
CA HIS A 31 3.56 -1.35 -17.41
C HIS A 31 4.95 -1.49 -16.82
N MET A 32 5.95 -0.97 -17.52
CA MET A 32 7.36 -1.11 -17.17
C MET A 32 7.98 0.27 -16.95
N ASP A 33 8.75 0.36 -15.88
CA ASP A 33 9.57 1.51 -15.54
C ASP A 33 11.05 1.19 -15.79
N LEU A 34 11.79 2.18 -16.27
CA LEU A 34 13.25 2.13 -16.35
C LEU A 34 13.85 2.67 -15.05
N HIS A 35 14.66 1.85 -14.41
CA HIS A 35 15.37 2.15 -13.17
C HIS A 35 16.87 2.23 -13.47
N VAL A 36 17.55 3.25 -12.95
CA VAL A 36 19.00 3.36 -12.97
C VAL A 36 19.49 3.56 -11.55
N ASP A 37 20.22 2.58 -11.02
CA ASP A 37 20.62 2.48 -9.62
C ASP A 37 22.15 2.52 -9.51
N ASN A 38 22.67 3.26 -8.53
CA ASN A 38 24.07 3.13 -8.12
C ASN A 38 24.16 2.20 -6.91
N THR A 39 24.53 0.95 -7.20
CA THR A 39 24.72 -0.14 -6.23
C THR A 39 26.14 -0.16 -5.62
N GLY A 40 27.03 0.71 -6.11
CA GLY A 40 28.38 0.87 -5.58
C GLY A 40 28.41 1.67 -4.29
N ASN A 41 29.60 1.70 -3.67
CA ASN A 41 29.85 2.46 -2.43
C ASN A 41 30.37 3.89 -2.69
N ALA A 42 30.48 4.29 -3.97
CA ALA A 42 30.98 5.60 -4.38
C ALA A 42 30.07 6.27 -5.43
N ALA A 43 30.16 7.59 -5.56
CA ALA A 43 29.36 8.34 -6.52
C ALA A 43 29.83 8.09 -7.96
N ALA A 44 28.88 7.98 -8.87
CA ALA A 44 29.12 7.87 -10.32
C ALA A 44 28.79 9.20 -11.01
N TYR A 45 29.61 9.60 -11.98
CA TYR A 45 29.48 10.87 -12.71
C TYR A 45 29.42 10.63 -14.23
N ASP A 46 28.78 11.56 -14.97
CA ASP A 46 28.67 11.52 -16.44
C ASP A 46 28.26 10.14 -16.96
N ILE A 47 27.15 9.64 -16.40
CA ILE A 47 26.65 8.29 -16.66
C ILE A 47 25.95 8.30 -18.02
N SER A 48 26.24 7.31 -18.85
CA SER A 48 25.52 7.04 -20.09
C SER A 48 24.93 5.64 -20.05
N VAL A 49 23.66 5.51 -20.43
CA VAL A 49 22.96 4.22 -20.51
C VAL A 49 22.53 3.99 -21.95
N LYS A 50 22.84 2.81 -22.49
CA LYS A 50 22.46 2.40 -23.85
C LYS A 50 21.89 0.99 -23.83
N PHE A 51 20.91 0.76 -24.68
CA PHE A 51 20.25 -0.53 -24.88
C PHE A 51 20.35 -0.91 -26.36
N ASP A 52 20.68 -2.17 -26.62
CA ASP A 52 20.70 -2.76 -27.95
C ASP A 52 19.88 -4.08 -27.95
N PRO A 53 18.72 -4.16 -28.62
CA PRO A 53 18.12 -3.13 -29.47
C PRO A 53 17.66 -1.89 -28.67
N PRO A 54 17.47 -0.73 -29.32
CA PRO A 54 16.97 0.47 -28.65
C PRO A 54 15.61 0.22 -27.98
N LEU A 55 15.42 0.74 -26.77
CA LEU A 55 14.14 0.63 -26.07
C LEU A 55 13.04 1.43 -26.78
N GLU A 56 11.88 0.81 -26.95
CA GLU A 56 10.68 1.49 -27.43
C GLU A 56 10.05 2.31 -26.29
N ASN A 57 9.84 3.61 -26.55
CA ASN A 57 9.19 4.49 -25.59
C ASN A 57 7.65 4.39 -25.67
N SER A 58 6.97 4.80 -24.61
CA SER A 58 5.52 5.00 -24.64
C SER A 58 5.12 6.00 -25.74
N ASP A 59 3.91 5.87 -26.27
CA ASP A 59 3.43 6.70 -27.38
C ASP A 59 3.41 8.20 -27.02
N VAL A 60 3.24 8.51 -25.74
CA VAL A 60 3.30 9.87 -25.16
C VAL A 60 4.69 10.50 -25.32
N ARG A 61 5.74 9.68 -25.47
CA ARG A 61 7.13 10.07 -25.66
C ARG A 61 7.72 9.55 -26.98
N ALA A 62 6.90 9.19 -27.97
CA ALA A 62 7.39 8.60 -29.22
C ALA A 62 8.51 9.41 -29.92
N ASN A 63 8.52 10.75 -29.76
CA ASN A 63 9.53 11.65 -30.32
C ASN A 63 10.59 12.15 -29.30
N LYS A 64 10.58 11.63 -28.07
CA LYS A 64 11.56 11.94 -27.03
C LYS A 64 12.40 10.69 -26.78
N GLY A 65 13.72 10.86 -26.72
CA GLY A 65 14.67 9.79 -26.43
C GLY A 65 14.32 9.00 -25.16
N VAL A 66 15.00 7.86 -24.98
CA VAL A 66 14.80 6.99 -23.82
C VAL A 66 15.14 7.80 -22.55
N PRO A 67 14.32 7.71 -21.48
CA PRO A 67 14.65 8.39 -20.24
C PRO A 67 16.03 7.93 -19.73
N PHE A 68 16.77 8.85 -19.10
CA PHE A 68 18.05 8.57 -18.45
C PHE A 68 19.17 8.02 -19.34
N GLU A 69 19.11 8.27 -20.66
CA GLU A 69 20.26 8.04 -21.55
C GLU A 69 21.53 8.73 -21.03
N ARG A 70 21.39 9.89 -20.39
CA ARG A 70 22.47 10.60 -19.69
C ARG A 70 22.05 11.05 -18.30
N ILE A 71 22.89 10.78 -17.30
CA ILE A 71 22.70 11.23 -15.92
C ILE A 71 23.99 11.90 -15.44
N GLY A 72 23.88 13.12 -14.90
CA GLY A 72 25.05 13.89 -14.48
C GLY A 72 25.80 13.28 -13.29
N VAL A 73 25.05 12.89 -12.24
CA VAL A 73 25.61 12.29 -11.03
C VAL A 73 24.59 11.37 -10.36
N LEU A 74 25.06 10.24 -9.83
CA LEU A 74 24.27 9.32 -9.02
C LEU A 74 25.06 8.94 -7.76
N LYS A 75 24.55 9.33 -6.59
CA LYS A 75 25.18 9.04 -5.29
C LYS A 75 25.05 7.55 -4.93
N PRO A 76 25.91 7.01 -4.05
CA PRO A 76 25.75 5.66 -3.54
C PRO A 76 24.33 5.41 -3.01
N GLY A 77 23.69 4.33 -3.46
CA GLY A 77 22.33 3.95 -3.06
C GLY A 77 21.21 4.82 -3.63
N GLN A 78 21.53 5.81 -4.47
CA GLN A 78 20.52 6.61 -5.15
C GLN A 78 19.99 5.87 -6.39
N ASN A 79 18.69 6.01 -6.66
CA ASN A 79 18.09 5.61 -7.92
C ASN A 79 17.48 6.78 -8.67
N GLN A 80 17.30 6.58 -9.97
CA GLN A 80 16.40 7.34 -10.81
C GLN A 80 15.44 6.37 -11.48
N GLN A 81 14.15 6.71 -11.49
CA GLN A 81 13.11 5.89 -12.09
C GLN A 81 12.19 6.73 -12.97
N SER A 82 11.75 6.16 -14.10
CA SER A 82 10.83 6.81 -15.04
C SER A 82 10.02 5.75 -15.73
N TYR A 83 8.75 6.06 -15.96
CA TYR A 83 7.91 5.27 -16.84
C TYR A 83 8.54 5.15 -18.23
N LEU A 84 8.56 3.92 -18.77
CA LEU A 84 9.06 3.60 -20.09
C LEU A 84 7.91 3.29 -21.05
N CYS A 85 7.29 2.12 -20.92
CA CYS A 85 6.27 1.63 -21.85
C CYS A 85 5.41 0.50 -21.25
N ALA A 86 4.44 0.01 -22.01
CA ALA A 86 3.74 -1.23 -21.69
C ALA A 86 4.64 -2.46 -21.93
N PHE A 87 4.48 -3.50 -21.12
CA PHE A 87 5.25 -4.74 -21.21
C PHE A 87 5.14 -5.43 -22.58
N GLU A 88 3.96 -5.36 -23.21
CA GLU A 88 3.70 -5.93 -24.53
C GLU A 88 4.68 -5.44 -25.62
N LYS A 89 5.27 -4.25 -25.49
CA LYS A 89 6.25 -3.74 -26.48
C LYS A 89 7.64 -4.37 -26.32
N ILE A 90 7.99 -4.82 -25.12
CA ILE A 90 9.37 -5.23 -24.77
C ILE A 90 9.49 -6.70 -24.33
N HIS A 91 8.38 -7.40 -24.11
CA HIS A 91 8.34 -8.75 -23.54
C HIS A 91 9.06 -9.85 -24.35
N ALA A 92 9.23 -9.65 -25.65
CA ALA A 92 9.80 -10.66 -26.56
C ALA A 92 11.27 -10.41 -26.90
N GLN A 93 11.88 -9.37 -26.32
CA GLN A 93 13.20 -8.89 -26.71
C GLN A 93 14.21 -9.11 -25.58
N SER A 94 15.43 -9.47 -25.96
CA SER A 94 16.60 -9.47 -25.09
C SER A 94 17.42 -8.24 -25.42
N TYR A 95 17.83 -7.50 -24.39
CA TYR A 95 18.54 -6.24 -24.52
C TYR A 95 19.95 -6.39 -23.98
N GLU A 96 20.92 -6.01 -24.78
CA GLU A 96 22.26 -5.74 -24.29
C GLU A 96 22.32 -4.33 -23.73
N VAL A 97 22.60 -4.23 -22.43
CA VAL A 97 22.71 -2.97 -21.72
C VAL A 97 24.18 -2.62 -21.58
N THR A 98 24.54 -1.43 -22.04
CA THR A 98 25.86 -0.84 -21.81
C THR A 98 25.70 0.41 -20.97
N VAL A 99 26.26 0.38 -19.76
CA VAL A 99 26.29 1.52 -18.85
C VAL A 99 27.74 1.98 -18.72
N THR A 100 27.98 3.27 -18.91
CA THR A 100 29.30 3.86 -18.69
C THR A 100 29.21 4.97 -17.66
N TRP A 101 30.29 5.19 -16.91
CA TRP A 101 30.38 6.27 -15.91
C TRP A 101 31.83 6.64 -15.62
N LYS A 102 32.01 7.76 -14.92
CA LYS A 102 33.29 8.24 -14.39
C LYS A 102 33.27 8.18 -12.87
N ARG A 103 34.43 7.90 -12.26
CA ARG A 103 34.58 7.90 -10.79
C ARG A 103 34.55 9.30 -10.20
N ARG A 104 34.99 10.31 -10.96
CA ARG A 104 35.03 11.72 -10.54
C ARG A 104 34.56 12.63 -11.67
N PHE A 105 34.14 13.82 -11.29
CA PHE A 105 33.84 14.87 -12.26
C PHE A 105 35.10 15.27 -13.03
N GLY A 106 35.00 15.32 -14.37
CA GLY A 106 36.12 15.71 -15.24
C GLY A 106 37.18 14.63 -15.46
N ASP A 107 36.98 13.42 -14.93
CA ASP A 107 37.90 12.30 -15.14
C ASP A 107 37.93 11.87 -16.62
N SER A 108 39.09 11.42 -17.10
CA SER A 108 39.25 10.88 -18.45
C SER A 108 38.97 9.38 -18.51
N ALA A 109 39.19 8.68 -17.39
CA ALA A 109 38.91 7.27 -17.26
C ALA A 109 37.40 7.02 -17.18
N VAL A 110 36.90 6.21 -18.11
CA VAL A 110 35.50 5.79 -18.18
C VAL A 110 35.42 4.31 -17.86
N GLU A 111 34.58 3.97 -16.89
CA GLU A 111 34.23 2.60 -16.56
C GLU A 111 33.02 2.16 -17.37
N THR A 112 32.93 0.86 -17.64
CA THR A 112 31.86 0.27 -18.44
C THR A 112 31.36 -1.00 -17.79
N ASN A 113 30.04 -1.13 -17.69
CA ASN A 113 29.34 -2.35 -17.36
C ASN A 113 28.49 -2.78 -18.54
N ARG A 114 28.61 -4.04 -18.94
CA ARG A 114 27.86 -4.62 -20.06
C ARG A 114 27.24 -5.93 -19.61
N TYR A 115 25.94 -6.04 -19.77
CA TYR A 115 25.18 -7.22 -19.39
C TYR A 115 23.94 -7.34 -20.25
N THR A 116 23.36 -8.54 -20.24
CA THR A 116 22.14 -8.84 -20.99
C THR A 116 20.95 -8.83 -20.04
N LEU A 117 19.88 -8.17 -20.47
CA LEU A 117 18.59 -8.15 -19.82
C LEU A 117 17.59 -8.90 -20.69
N ASP A 118 17.19 -10.08 -20.24
CA ASP A 118 16.19 -10.89 -20.94
C ASP A 118 14.79 -10.64 -20.37
N MET A 119 13.89 -10.15 -21.21
CA MET A 119 12.50 -9.90 -20.81
C MET A 119 11.59 -11.11 -20.97
N ALA A 120 12.03 -12.18 -21.65
CA ALA A 120 11.21 -13.38 -21.85
C ALA A 120 10.84 -14.05 -20.52
N GLY A 121 11.78 -14.08 -19.57
CA GLY A 121 11.55 -14.64 -18.23
C GLY A 121 10.56 -13.84 -17.38
N HIS A 122 10.30 -12.57 -17.71
CA HIS A 122 9.34 -11.73 -16.99
C HIS A 122 7.88 -11.99 -17.40
N LYS A 123 7.64 -12.71 -18.51
CA LYS A 123 6.28 -13.01 -18.99
C LYS A 123 5.46 -13.86 -18.02
N ASP A 124 6.13 -14.78 -17.31
CA ASP A 124 5.49 -15.69 -16.36
C ASP A 124 5.56 -15.19 -14.90
N VAL A 125 6.13 -14.00 -14.69
CA VAL A 125 6.21 -13.38 -13.36
C VAL A 125 4.85 -12.76 -13.04
N SER A 126 4.02 -13.53 -12.35
CA SER A 126 2.78 -13.03 -11.77
C SER A 126 3.01 -12.54 -10.35
N ARG A 127 2.43 -11.38 -10.02
CA ARG A 127 2.43 -10.86 -8.64
C ARG A 127 1.14 -11.25 -7.95
N LEU A 128 1.25 -11.93 -6.81
CA LEU A 128 0.10 -12.21 -5.96
C LEU A 128 -0.29 -10.94 -5.17
N GLY A 129 -1.40 -10.32 -5.56
CA GLY A 129 -1.93 -9.11 -4.92
C GLY A 129 -1.29 -7.80 -5.41
N GLN A 130 -1.80 -6.67 -4.91
CA GLN A 130 -1.27 -5.34 -5.19
C GLN A 130 -0.23 -4.92 -4.15
N GLU A 131 0.64 -3.96 -4.50
CA GLU A 131 1.55 -3.31 -3.55
C GLU A 131 0.78 -2.78 -2.32
N PRO A 132 1.20 -3.10 -1.07
CA PRO A 132 0.50 -2.66 0.14
C PRO A 132 0.29 -1.14 0.21
N ILE A 133 1.26 -0.37 -0.29
CA ILE A 133 1.16 1.10 -0.29
C ILE A 133 0.10 1.62 -1.27
N VAL A 134 -0.11 0.92 -2.38
CA VAL A 134 -1.17 1.24 -3.35
C VAL A 134 -2.53 0.92 -2.73
N GLN A 135 -2.65 -0.23 -2.06
CA GLN A 135 -3.87 -0.58 -1.32
C GLN A 135 -4.21 0.42 -0.21
N LEU A 136 -3.20 0.92 0.50
CA LEU A 136 -3.36 1.99 1.49
C LEU A 136 -3.86 3.28 0.85
N ALA A 137 -3.29 3.70 -0.28
CA ALA A 137 -3.73 4.89 -1.00
C ALA A 137 -5.19 4.77 -1.47
N ASP A 138 -5.59 3.61 -1.99
CA ASP A 138 -6.98 3.35 -2.39
C ASP A 138 -7.94 3.36 -1.19
N SER A 139 -7.51 2.81 -0.06
CA SER A 139 -8.28 2.83 1.19
C SER A 139 -8.47 4.27 1.71
N LEU A 140 -7.42 5.10 1.64
CA LEU A 140 -7.48 6.52 1.97
C LEU A 140 -8.41 7.30 1.04
N LYS A 141 -8.37 7.01 -0.26
CA LYS A 141 -9.28 7.61 -1.24
C LYS A 141 -10.73 7.27 -0.94
N LYS A 142 -11.05 6.00 -0.66
CA LYS A 142 -12.41 5.57 -0.28
C LYS A 142 -12.89 6.26 0.99
N MET A 143 -12.05 6.35 2.02
CA MET A 143 -12.37 7.09 3.25
C MET A 143 -12.65 8.58 2.96
N GLN A 144 -11.84 9.23 2.11
CA GLN A 144 -12.06 10.62 1.72
C GLN A 144 -13.40 10.79 0.97
N GLU A 145 -13.73 9.87 0.07
CA GLU A 145 -15.00 9.89 -0.69
C GLU A 145 -16.21 9.70 0.25
N ASP A 146 -16.12 8.79 1.22
CA ASP A 146 -17.18 8.58 2.21
C ASP A 146 -17.38 9.80 3.10
N LEU A 147 -16.30 10.38 3.62
CA LEU A 147 -16.35 11.63 4.40
C LEU A 147 -16.96 12.78 3.59
N ARG A 148 -16.60 12.89 2.30
CA ARG A 148 -17.15 13.89 1.40
C ARG A 148 -18.65 13.67 1.15
N GLY A 149 -19.08 12.41 1.06
CA GLY A 149 -20.50 12.05 0.95
C GLY A 149 -21.31 12.44 2.18
N LEU A 150 -20.74 12.25 3.38
CA LEU A 150 -21.35 12.68 4.64
C LEU A 150 -21.40 14.21 4.76
N ALA A 151 -20.27 14.89 4.50
CA ALA A 151 -20.16 16.35 4.62
C ALA A 151 -21.05 17.11 3.62
N ARG A 152 -21.27 16.56 2.41
CA ARG A 152 -22.16 17.14 1.40
C ARG A 152 -23.65 16.85 1.65
N GLY A 153 -23.97 16.04 2.65
CA GLY A 153 -25.35 15.62 2.95
C GLY A 153 -25.95 14.67 1.91
N THR A 154 -25.16 14.15 0.96
CA THR A 154 -25.64 13.19 -0.04
C THR A 154 -25.76 11.77 0.52
N LYS A 155 -24.96 11.44 1.55
CA LYS A 155 -25.14 10.25 2.38
C LYS A 155 -25.74 10.65 3.73
N ARG A 156 -26.88 10.06 4.10
CA ARG A 156 -27.48 10.21 5.43
C ARG A 156 -26.85 9.19 6.38
N LEU A 157 -26.41 9.66 7.54
CA LEU A 157 -25.98 8.78 8.63
C LEU A 157 -27.24 8.39 9.42
N GLN A 158 -27.55 7.09 9.51
CA GLN A 158 -28.58 6.64 10.45
C GLN A 158 -27.95 6.70 11.85
N ILE A 159 -28.51 7.56 12.71
CA ILE A 159 -28.10 7.69 14.10
C ILE A 159 -29.26 7.14 14.93
N ASP A 160 -29.07 5.98 15.54
CA ASP A 160 -29.98 5.47 16.55
C ASP A 160 -29.63 6.15 17.87
N GLN A 161 -30.32 7.26 18.15
CA GLN A 161 -30.15 8.00 19.40
C GLN A 161 -31.08 7.41 20.46
N PHE A 162 -30.51 6.65 21.40
CA PHE A 162 -31.22 6.22 22.60
C PHE A 162 -31.19 7.35 23.64
N ASP A 163 -32.31 8.03 23.84
CA ASP A 163 -32.42 9.14 24.78
C ASP A 163 -32.84 8.69 26.19
N GLN A 164 -32.93 9.64 27.14
CA GLN A 164 -33.41 9.31 28.49
C GLN A 164 -34.88 8.91 28.51
N SER A 165 -35.69 9.41 27.57
CA SER A 165 -37.11 9.06 27.48
C SER A 165 -37.28 7.60 27.05
N ASP A 166 -36.44 7.09 26.16
CA ASP A 166 -36.40 5.67 25.79
C ASP A 166 -36.05 4.80 26.99
N ARG A 167 -35.09 5.24 27.81
CA ARG A 167 -34.70 4.55 29.05
C ARG A 167 -35.81 4.59 30.10
N ASP A 168 -36.54 5.69 30.19
CA ASP A 168 -37.65 5.85 31.15
C ASP A 168 -38.89 5.06 30.72
N GLN A 169 -39.19 5.01 29.42
CA GLN A 169 -40.22 4.14 28.85
C GLN A 169 -39.89 2.67 29.08
N GLU A 170 -38.63 2.26 28.89
CA GLU A 170 -38.21 0.90 29.17
C GLU A 170 -38.36 0.57 30.67
N ARG A 171 -37.97 1.50 31.57
CA ARG A 171 -38.18 1.36 33.02
C ARG A 171 -39.66 1.32 33.41
N ALA A 172 -40.53 2.02 32.68
CA ALA A 172 -41.97 1.98 32.91
C ALA A 172 -42.56 0.63 32.49
N ARG A 173 -42.21 0.14 31.29
CA ARG A 173 -42.65 -1.19 30.81
C ARG A 173 -42.17 -2.32 31.71
N ILE A 174 -40.93 -2.24 32.18
CA ILE A 174 -40.39 -3.22 33.13
C ILE A 174 -41.20 -3.17 34.44
N ARG A 175 -41.49 -1.99 34.99
CA ARG A 175 -42.30 -1.84 36.21
C ARG A 175 -43.73 -2.36 36.05
N GLU A 176 -44.39 -2.06 34.94
CA GLU A 176 -45.73 -2.57 34.66
C GLU A 176 -45.74 -4.10 34.57
N ARG A 177 -44.72 -4.68 33.92
CA ARG A 177 -44.59 -6.14 33.82
C ARG A 177 -44.37 -6.79 35.18
N TYR A 178 -43.53 -6.19 36.04
CA TYR A 178 -43.35 -6.68 37.40
C TYR A 178 -44.64 -6.56 38.24
N ALA A 179 -45.38 -5.46 38.11
CA ALA A 179 -46.65 -5.28 38.83
C ALA A 179 -47.72 -6.30 38.37
N GLN A 180 -47.74 -6.67 37.09
CA GLN A 180 -48.63 -7.73 36.58
C GLN A 180 -48.29 -9.08 37.18
N ILE A 181 -47.00 -9.43 37.22
CA ILE A 181 -46.52 -10.69 37.81
C ILE A 181 -46.86 -10.75 39.32
N GLU A 182 -46.60 -9.66 40.07
CA GLU A 182 -46.94 -9.60 41.49
C GLU A 182 -48.45 -9.70 41.75
N ALA A 183 -49.28 -9.09 40.90
CA ALA A 183 -50.73 -9.18 41.02
C ALA A 183 -51.25 -10.60 40.72
N GLU A 184 -50.67 -11.27 39.74
CA GLU A 184 -50.97 -12.66 39.39
C GLU A 184 -50.59 -13.62 40.54
N GLU A 185 -49.39 -13.45 41.11
CA GLU A 185 -48.95 -14.21 42.29
C GLU A 185 -49.81 -13.95 43.55
N ALA A 186 -50.31 -12.73 43.72
CA ALA A 186 -51.20 -12.38 44.83
C ALA A 186 -52.60 -12.97 44.68
N LEU A 187 -53.13 -13.00 43.46
CA LEU A 187 -54.39 -13.69 43.13
C LEU A 187 -54.27 -15.19 43.38
N GLU A 188 -53.17 -15.81 42.93
CA GLU A 188 -52.91 -17.24 43.13
C GLU A 188 -52.79 -17.59 44.62
N LYS A 189 -52.18 -16.72 45.44
CA LYS A 189 -52.13 -16.89 46.91
C LYS A 189 -53.49 -16.70 47.57
N ALA A 190 -54.29 -15.74 47.13
CA ALA A 190 -55.63 -15.50 47.68
C ALA A 190 -56.60 -16.66 47.35
N GLU A 191 -56.50 -17.22 46.15
CA GLU A 191 -57.24 -18.43 45.76
C GLU A 191 -56.76 -19.66 46.56
N GLY A 192 -55.46 -19.77 46.82
CA GLY A 192 -54.89 -20.80 47.70
C GLY A 192 -55.32 -20.69 49.17
N GLU A 193 -55.49 -19.48 49.70
CA GLU A 193 -55.98 -19.23 51.07
C GLU A 193 -57.49 -19.46 51.21
N GLN A 194 -58.30 -19.14 50.19
CA GLN A 194 -59.73 -19.48 50.17
C GLN A 194 -59.97 -21.00 50.05
N GLY A 195 -59.10 -21.73 49.34
CA GLY A 195 -59.10 -23.19 49.30
C GLY A 195 -58.71 -23.86 50.64
N ARG A 196 -57.84 -23.21 51.43
CA ARG A 196 -57.49 -23.65 52.80
C ARG A 196 -58.57 -23.30 53.83
N ALA A 197 -59.22 -22.14 53.72
CA ALA A 197 -60.31 -21.76 54.63
C ALA A 197 -61.57 -22.61 54.45
N SER A 198 -61.82 -23.14 53.24
CA SER A 198 -62.95 -24.05 52.95
C SER A 198 -62.70 -25.51 53.32
N THR A 199 -61.46 -25.89 53.68
CA THR A 199 -61.13 -27.25 54.15
C THR A 199 -61.08 -27.39 55.68
N ASP A 200 -61.14 -26.28 56.44
CA ASP A 200 -61.08 -26.28 57.92
C ASP A 200 -62.45 -26.03 58.59
N SER A 201 -63.53 -25.91 57.81
CA SER A 201 -64.90 -25.76 58.32
C SER A 201 -65.76 -26.99 57.99
N SER A 202 -65.45 -28.13 58.59
CA SER A 202 -66.40 -29.22 58.80
C SER A 202 -66.13 -29.84 60.18
N PRO A 203 -66.99 -29.60 61.19
CA PRO A 203 -66.79 -30.14 62.53
C PRO A 203 -67.18 -31.62 62.59
N GLU A 204 -66.50 -32.35 63.48
CA GLU A 204 -66.82 -33.71 63.91
C GLU A 204 -68.28 -33.87 64.31
N ALA A 205 -68.95 -34.90 63.79
CA ALA A 205 -69.98 -35.70 64.46
C ALA A 205 -70.30 -36.97 63.65
#